data_AF-A0AA47NTA4-F1
#
_entry.id   AF-A0AA47NTA4-F1
#
_cell.length_a   1.000
_cell.length_b   1.000
_cell.length_c   1.000
_cell.angle_alpha   90.00
_cell.angle_beta   90.00
_cell.angle_gamma   90.00
#
_symmetry.space_group_name_H-M   'P 1'
#
loop_
_entity.id
_entity.type
_entity.pdbx_description
1 polymer ?
#
loop_
_entity_poly.entity_id
_entity_poly.type
_entity_poly.pdbx_seq_one_letter_code
_entity_poly.pdbx_strand_id
1 'polypeptide(L)'
;MLEDWKISKDRVTLVLRDSGANIVKGMRLAELPDLSCTAHTLQLVVNDGLASQRAVTDVIAILKKCATHFHHSILAKQRLRDIQRELGLPEHNIIQAVPTRWNSHP
;
A
#
# COMPACT_ATOMS: atom_id res chain seq x y z
N MET A 1 9.44 16.72 -19.54
CA MET A 1 9.59 16.95 -18.08
C MET A 1 10.80 17.80 -17.76
N LEU A 2 12.05 17.31 -17.81
CA LEU A 2 13.20 18.15 -17.43
C LEU A 2 13.31 19.42 -18.30
N GLU A 3 13.04 19.29 -19.60
CA GLU A 3 13.02 20.40 -20.56
C GLU A 3 11.95 21.44 -20.25
N ASP A 4 10.74 21.02 -19.84
CA ASP A 4 9.63 21.92 -19.48
C ASP A 4 10.02 22.83 -18.30
N TRP A 5 10.88 22.32 -17.41
CA TRP A 5 11.41 23.03 -16.25
C TRP A 5 12.79 23.64 -16.50
N LYS A 6 13.31 23.56 -17.74
CA LYS A 6 14.63 24.05 -18.14
C LYS A 6 15.78 23.46 -17.28
N ILE A 7 15.64 22.21 -16.87
CA ILE A 7 16.65 21.47 -16.10
C ILE A 7 17.48 20.63 -17.09
N SER A 8 18.77 20.88 -17.15
CA SER A 8 19.69 20.08 -17.95
C SER A 8 20.02 18.75 -17.25
N LYS A 9 20.27 17.68 -18.02
CA LYS A 9 20.51 16.33 -17.49
C LYS A 9 21.73 16.25 -16.56
N ASP A 10 22.77 17.02 -16.84
CA ASP A 10 23.99 17.12 -16.01
C ASP A 10 23.73 17.66 -14.59
N ARG A 11 22.58 18.32 -14.38
CA ARG A 11 22.17 18.82 -13.06
C ARG A 11 21.41 17.77 -12.25
N VAL A 12 21.14 16.60 -12.82
CA VAL A 12 20.43 15.50 -12.14
C VAL A 12 21.46 14.56 -11.51
N THR A 13 21.58 14.62 -10.19
CA THR A 13 22.50 13.74 -9.43
C THR A 13 21.98 12.30 -9.37
N LEU A 14 20.70 12.12 -9.07
CA LEU A 14 20.09 10.81 -8.88
C LEU A 14 18.57 10.91 -8.93
N VAL A 15 17.92 9.95 -9.57
CA VAL A 15 16.47 9.74 -9.47
C VAL A 15 16.18 8.54 -8.58
N LEU A 16 15.49 8.76 -7.46
CA LEU A 16 14.93 7.68 -6.66
C LEU A 16 13.59 7.25 -7.28
N ARG A 17 13.47 5.97 -7.62
CA ARG A 17 12.28 5.41 -8.27
C ARG A 17 11.77 4.16 -7.56
N ASP A 18 10.50 3.84 -7.77
CA ASP A 18 10.00 2.49 -7.45
C ASP A 18 10.54 1.45 -8.46
N SER A 19 10.21 0.18 -8.23
CA SER A 19 10.61 -0.93 -9.10
C SER A 19 9.64 -1.15 -10.27
N GLY A 20 8.74 -0.20 -10.55
CA GLY A 20 7.79 -0.27 -11.65
C GLY A 20 8.51 -0.36 -13.00
N ALA A 21 8.13 -1.34 -13.83
CA ALA A 21 8.80 -1.59 -15.10
C ALA A 21 8.86 -0.36 -16.02
N ASN A 22 7.81 0.48 -16.01
CA ASN A 22 7.75 1.69 -16.82
C ASN A 22 8.75 2.75 -16.37
N ILE A 23 8.92 2.97 -15.05
CA ILE A 23 9.86 3.98 -14.55
C ILE A 23 11.30 3.50 -14.72
N VAL A 24 11.56 2.20 -14.54
CA VAL A 24 12.88 1.58 -14.81
C VAL A 24 13.25 1.78 -16.28
N LYS A 25 12.33 1.47 -17.20
CA LYS A 25 12.54 1.67 -18.64
C LYS A 25 12.72 3.15 -18.98
N GLY A 26 11.92 4.03 -18.35
CA GLY A 26 12.00 5.47 -18.53
C GLY A 26 13.36 6.04 -18.15
N MET A 27 13.92 5.64 -17.00
CA MET A 27 15.25 6.07 -16.57
C MET A 27 16.36 5.57 -17.51
N ARG A 28 16.26 4.32 -17.98
CA ARG A 28 17.18 3.78 -18.99
C ARG A 28 17.14 4.57 -20.31
N LEU A 29 15.94 4.91 -20.81
CA LEU A 29 15.79 5.71 -22.03
C LEU A 29 16.20 7.17 -21.84
N ALA A 30 16.03 7.70 -20.64
CA ALA A 30 16.43 9.07 -20.30
C ALA A 30 17.95 9.20 -20.06
N GLU A 31 18.66 8.08 -19.88
CA GLU A 31 20.08 8.01 -19.51
C GLU A 31 20.38 8.84 -18.26
N LEU A 32 19.48 8.78 -17.28
CA LEU A 32 19.65 9.45 -15.99
C LEU A 32 20.18 8.47 -14.95
N PRO A 33 21.06 8.92 -14.04
CA PRO A 33 21.44 8.11 -12.88
C PRO A 33 20.21 7.84 -12.02
N ASP A 34 19.96 6.58 -11.69
CA ASP A 34 18.78 6.17 -10.91
C ASP A 34 19.10 5.09 -9.87
N LEU A 35 18.28 5.04 -8.81
CA LEU A 35 18.35 4.03 -7.76
C LEU A 35 16.95 3.64 -7.30
N SER A 36 16.81 2.39 -6.85
CA SER A 36 15.57 1.91 -6.22
C SER A 36 15.32 2.59 -4.87
N CYS A 37 14.07 2.94 -4.61
CA CYS A 37 13.62 3.53 -3.36
C CYS A 37 13.60 2.49 -2.23
N THR A 38 14.32 2.74 -1.14
CA THR A 38 14.39 1.85 0.03
C THR A 38 13.03 1.58 0.66
N ALA A 39 12.14 2.59 0.72
CA ALA A 39 10.79 2.40 1.26
C ALA A 39 9.98 1.39 0.43
N HIS A 40 10.12 1.43 -0.90
CA HIS A 40 9.49 0.47 -1.79
C HIS A 40 10.11 -0.93 -1.61
N THR A 41 11.43 -1.03 -1.53
CA THR A 41 12.11 -2.31 -1.26
C THR A 41 11.67 -2.91 0.08
N LEU A 42 11.54 -2.10 1.13
CA LEU A 42 11.04 -2.55 2.42
C LEU A 42 9.59 -3.05 2.33
N GLN A 43 8.73 -2.34 1.59
CA GLN A 43 7.36 -2.78 1.35
C GLN A 43 7.33 -4.17 0.68
N LEU A 44 8.18 -4.40 -0.32
CA LEU A 44 8.28 -5.70 -0.99
C LEU A 44 8.71 -6.80 -0.01
N VAL A 45 9.75 -6.55 0.78
CA VAL A 45 10.25 -7.52 1.79
C VAL A 45 9.18 -7.87 2.81
N VAL A 46 8.42 -6.88 3.31
CA VAL A 46 7.32 -7.12 4.25
C VAL A 46 6.21 -7.94 3.60
N ASN A 47 5.82 -7.62 2.37
CA ASN A 47 4.79 -8.36 1.64
C ASN A 47 5.22 -9.80 1.38
N ASP A 48 6.46 -10.02 0.96
CA ASP A 48 7.03 -11.35 0.72
C ASP A 48 7.12 -12.14 2.04
N GLY A 49 7.51 -11.48 3.14
CA GLY A 49 7.51 -12.07 4.47
C GLY A 49 6.13 -12.52 4.92
N LEU A 50 5.09 -11.69 4.73
CA LEU A 50 3.71 -12.07 5.04
C LEU A 50 3.19 -13.21 4.15
N ALA A 51 3.64 -13.27 2.89
CA ALA A 51 3.28 -14.32 1.94
C ALA A 51 4.08 -15.62 2.14
N SER A 52 5.18 -15.58 2.91
CA SER A 52 6.10 -16.72 3.07
C SER A 52 5.49 -17.91 3.81
N GLN A 53 4.43 -17.69 4.60
CA GLN A 53 3.79 -18.72 5.40
C GLN A 53 2.29 -18.82 5.07
N ARG A 54 1.85 -20.01 4.67
CA ARG A 54 0.44 -20.26 4.33
C ARG A 54 -0.52 -19.92 5.47
N ALA A 55 -0.14 -20.25 6.72
CA ALA A 55 -0.96 -19.95 7.89
C ALA A 55 -1.23 -18.43 8.03
N VAL A 56 -0.22 -17.60 7.78
CA VAL A 56 -0.36 -16.14 7.81
C VAL A 56 -1.27 -15.65 6.68
N THR A 57 -1.07 -16.16 5.46
CA THR A 57 -1.92 -15.78 4.32
C THR A 57 -3.38 -16.18 4.50
N ASP A 58 -3.64 -17.33 5.12
CA ASP A 58 -5.00 -17.84 5.39
C ASP A 58 -5.71 -16.95 6.42
N VAL A 59 -5.02 -16.57 7.51
CA VAL A 59 -5.56 -15.63 8.50
C VAL A 59 -5.85 -14.27 7.85
N ILE A 60 -4.94 -13.73 7.05
CA ILE A 60 -5.16 -12.47 6.33
C ILE A 60 -6.38 -12.57 5.40
N ALA A 61 -6.57 -13.69 4.72
CA ALA A 61 -7.73 -13.91 3.85
C ALA A 61 -9.06 -13.94 4.63
N ILE A 62 -9.08 -14.58 5.80
CA ILE A 62 -10.25 -14.59 6.69
C ILE A 62 -10.57 -13.17 7.16
N LEU A 63 -9.56 -12.44 7.66
CA LEU A 63 -9.74 -11.06 8.12
C LEU A 63 -10.28 -10.14 7.02
N LYS A 64 -9.78 -10.28 5.78
CA LYS A 64 -10.29 -9.55 4.62
C LYS A 64 -11.75 -9.89 4.34
N LYS A 65 -12.13 -11.17 4.36
CA LYS A 65 -13.53 -11.60 4.16
C LYS A 65 -14.45 -11.03 5.22
N CYS A 66 -14.03 -11.03 6.49
CA CYS A 66 -14.77 -10.40 7.58
C CYS A 66 -14.95 -8.91 7.33
N ALA A 67 -13.86 -8.17 7.09
CA ALA A 67 -13.92 -6.73 6.83
C ALA A 67 -14.84 -6.40 5.65
N THR A 68 -14.73 -7.14 4.54
CA THR A 68 -15.61 -7.01 3.36
C THR A 68 -17.08 -7.24 3.72
N HIS A 69 -17.41 -8.32 4.45
CA HIS A 69 -18.78 -8.60 4.86
C HIS A 69 -19.39 -7.44 5.64
N PHE A 70 -18.69 -6.96 6.67
CA PHE A 70 -19.16 -5.83 7.46
C PHE A 70 -19.19 -4.55 6.64
N HIS A 71 -18.29 -4.32 5.67
CA HIS A 71 -18.34 -3.12 4.85
C HIS A 71 -19.56 -3.05 3.92
N HIS A 72 -20.01 -4.20 3.40
CA HIS A 72 -21.16 -4.28 2.48
C HIS A 72 -22.52 -4.45 3.18
N SER A 73 -22.56 -5.12 4.34
CA SER A 73 -23.83 -5.41 5.02
C SER A 73 -24.20 -4.34 6.03
N ILE A 74 -25.16 -3.48 5.67
CA ILE A 74 -25.71 -2.45 6.58
C ILE A 74 -26.25 -3.11 7.86
N LEU A 75 -26.95 -4.25 7.72
CA LEU A 75 -27.49 -5.00 8.86
C LEU A 75 -26.37 -5.50 9.79
N ALA A 76 -25.27 -6.03 9.23
CA ALA A 76 -24.14 -6.49 10.04
C ALA A 76 -23.46 -5.32 10.78
N LYS A 77 -23.29 -4.16 10.12
CA LYS A 77 -22.77 -2.95 10.80
C LYS A 77 -23.68 -2.51 11.93
N GLN A 78 -25.00 -2.51 11.71
CA GLN A 78 -25.94 -2.08 12.74
C GLN A 78 -25.87 -3.01 13.96
N ARG A 79 -25.93 -4.33 13.73
CA ARG A 79 -25.80 -5.32 14.80
C ARG A 79 -24.49 -5.19 15.58
N LEU A 80 -23.37 -4.93 14.91
CA LEU A 80 -22.10 -4.69 15.57
C LEU A 80 -22.15 -3.47 16.49
N ARG A 81 -22.73 -2.35 16.03
CA ARG A 81 -22.91 -1.14 16.84
C ARG A 81 -23.83 -1.38 18.03
N ASP A 82 -24.92 -2.11 17.84
CA ASP A 82 -25.87 -2.41 18.91
C ASP A 82 -25.17 -3.21 20.03
N ILE A 83 -24.41 -4.25 19.67
CA ILE A 83 -23.61 -5.04 20.63
C ILE A 83 -22.54 -4.17 21.31
N GLN A 84 -21.84 -3.30 20.57
CA GLN A 84 -20.85 -2.39 21.16
C GLN A 84 -21.49 -1.46 22.21
N ARG A 85 -22.69 -0.94 21.94
CA ARG A 85 -23.45 -0.11 22.89
C ARG A 85 -23.89 -0.89 24.12
N GLU A 86 -24.43 -2.08 23.94
CA GLU A 86 -24.85 -2.95 25.05
C GLU A 86 -23.70 -3.28 26.00
N LEU A 87 -22.50 -3.46 25.47
CA LEU A 87 -21.29 -3.73 26.23
C LEU A 87 -20.59 -2.46 26.76
N GLY A 88 -21.09 -1.26 26.47
CA GLY A 88 -20.46 0.00 26.85
C GLY A 88 -19.10 0.24 26.18
N LEU A 89 -18.87 -0.34 25.01
CA LEU A 89 -17.63 -0.21 24.24
C LEU A 89 -17.70 0.95 23.24
N PRO A 90 -16.55 1.53 22.84
CA PRO A 90 -16.50 2.48 21.73
C PRO A 90 -17.03 1.85 20.42
N GLU A 91 -17.84 2.62 19.69
CA GLU A 91 -18.36 2.19 18.39
C GLU A 91 -17.26 2.27 17.32
N HIS A 92 -16.69 1.12 16.99
CA HIS A 92 -15.69 0.97 15.93
C HIS A 92 -16.22 0.19 14.74
N ASN A 93 -15.83 0.62 13.54
CA ASN A 93 -16.01 -0.16 12.33
C ASN A 93 -14.82 -1.11 12.13
N ILE A 94 -15.06 -2.25 11.49
CA ILE A 94 -13.97 -3.12 11.05
C ILE A 94 -13.19 -2.40 9.96
N ILE A 95 -11.89 -2.21 10.20
CA ILE A 95 -10.97 -1.58 9.26
C ILE A 95 -10.53 -2.63 8.24
N GLN A 96 -10.80 -2.34 6.97
CA GLN A 96 -10.27 -3.16 5.89
C GLN A 96 -8.81 -2.76 5.64
N ALA A 97 -7.90 -3.73 5.71
CA ALA A 97 -6.54 -3.52 5.28
C ALA A 97 -6.55 -3.23 3.76
N VAL A 98 -6.34 -1.97 3.42
CA VAL A 98 -6.04 -1.56 2.05
C VAL A 98 -4.53 -1.72 1.92
N PRO A 99 -4.02 -2.50 0.95
CA PRO A 99 -2.62 -2.43 0.58
C PRO A 99 -2.40 -1.09 -0.11
N THR A 100 -2.40 0.00 0.65
CA THR A 100 -1.94 1.28 0.17
C THR A 100 -0.49 1.05 -0.22
N ARG A 101 -0.19 1.32 -1.48
CA ARG A 101 1.16 1.55 -1.94
C ARG A 101 1.86 2.42 -0.88
N TRP A 102 2.99 1.99 -0.32
CA TRP A 102 3.81 2.81 0.60
C TRP A 102 4.53 3.92 -0.18
N ASN A 103 3.96 4.30 -1.32
CA ASN A 103 4.40 5.39 -2.15
C ASN A 103 4.11 6.63 -1.31
N SER A 104 5.19 7.31 -0.96
CA SER A 104 5.20 8.61 -0.31
C SER A 104 4.24 9.58 -0.99
N HIS A 105 3.03 9.71 -0.45
CA HIS A 105 2.22 10.92 -0.44
C HIS A 105 1.15 10.83 0.66
N PRO A 106 1.02 11.87 1.52
CA PRO A 106 -0.23 12.22 2.21
C PRO A 106 -1.31 12.66 1.20
#